data_AF-A0A970KIK0-F1
#
_entry.id   AF-A0A970KIK0-F1
#
_cell.length_a   1.000
_cell.length_b   1.000
_cell.length_c   1.000
_cell.angle_alpha   90.00
_cell.angle_beta   90.00
_cell.angle_gamma   90.00
#
_symmetry.space_group_name_H-M   'P 1'
#
loop_
_entity.id
_entity.type
_entity.pdbx_description
1 polymer ?
#
loop_
_entity_poly.entity_id
_entity_poly.type
_entity_poly.pdbx_seq_one_letter_code
_entity_poly.pdbx_strand_id
1 'polypeptide(L)' 'VLRVVKDNTVVQKLFDEIAPRFADRPGGYTRIIKTNPRRGDATEMAIIELVE' A
#
# COMPACT_ATOMS: atom_id res chain seq x y z
N VAL A 1 -1.41 -15.38 -2.01
CA VAL A 1 -0.33 -14.38 -1.81
C VAL A 1 0.94 -14.75 -2.58
N LEU A 2 1.55 -15.92 -2.34
CA LEU A 2 2.80 -16.35 -3.01
C LEU A 2 2.75 -16.44 -4.55
N ARG A 3 1.56 -16.58 -5.14
CA ARG A 3 1.37 -16.51 -6.61
C ARG A 3 1.71 -15.13 -7.19
N VAL A 4 1.51 -14.06 -6.41
CA VAL A 4 1.60 -12.66 -6.86
C VAL A 4 2.84 -11.98 -6.30
N VAL A 5 3.09 -12.17 -4.99
CA VAL A 5 4.27 -11.63 -4.31
C VAL A 5 5.30 -12.74 -4.22
N LYS A 6 6.43 -12.60 -4.93
CA LYS A 6 7.49 -13.61 -5.01
C LYS A 6 8.53 -13.48 -3.90
N ASP A 7 8.62 -12.33 -3.25
CA ASP A 7 9.59 -12.06 -2.21
C ASP A 7 9.07 -12.55 -0.85
N ASN A 8 9.76 -13.52 -0.25
CA ASN A 8 9.39 -14.09 1.03
C ASN A 8 9.51 -13.09 2.19
N THR A 9 10.42 -12.12 2.12
CA THR A 9 10.59 -11.10 3.18
C THR A 9 9.37 -10.17 3.23
N VAL A 10 8.82 -9.82 2.06
CA VAL A 10 7.60 -9.01 1.96
C VAL A 10 6.40 -9.79 2.48
N VAL A 11 6.31 -11.08 2.16
CA VAL A 11 5.23 -11.95 2.64
C VAL A 11 5.28 -12.13 4.15
N GLN A 12 6.48 -12.30 4.70
CA GLN A 12 6.66 -12.38 6.14
C GLN A 12 6.17 -11.09 6.84
N LYS A 13 6.63 -9.92 6.37
CA LYS A 13 6.18 -8.62 6.90
C LYS A 13 4.66 -8.44 6.78
N LEU A 14 4.06 -8.90 5.68
CA LEU A 14 2.62 -8.80 5.45
C LEU A 14 1.82 -9.53 6.54
N PHE A 15 2.25 -10.73 6.92
CA PHE A 15 1.52 -11.55 7.89
C PHE A 15 1.91 -11.27 9.34
N ASP A 16 3.18 -10.96 9.61
CA ASP A 16 3.68 -10.76 10.97
C ASP A 16 3.37 -9.35 11.51
N GLU A 17 3.42 -8.32 10.65
CA GLU A 17 3.28 -6.92 11.06
C GLU A 17 1.98 -6.28 10.55
N ILE A 18 1.70 -6.40 9.25
CA ILE A 18 0.61 -5.65 8.61
C ILE A 18 -0.75 -6.27 8.93
N ALA A 19 -0.89 -7.59 8.86
CA ALA A 19 -2.17 -8.26 9.10
C ALA A 19 -2.73 -8.03 10.53
N PRO A 20 -1.93 -8.17 11.62
CA PRO A 20 -2.42 -7.88 12.97
C PRO A 20 -2.84 -6.42 13.14
N ARG A 21 -2.12 -5.47 12.53
CA ARG A 21 -2.43 -4.04 12.58
C ARG A 21 -3.82 -3.71 12.04
N PHE A 22 -4.34 -4.50 11.10
CA PHE A 22 -5.64 -4.26 10.45
C PHE A 22 -6.73 -5.25 10.85
N ALA A 23 -6.51 -6.07 11.89
CA ALA A 23 -7.41 -7.15 12.27
C ALA A 23 -8.85 -6.69 12.52
N ASP A 24 -9.03 -5.54 13.16
CA ASP A 24 -10.35 -5.01 13.53
C ASP A 24 -11.03 -4.19 12.42
N ARG A 25 -10.38 -4.01 11.26
CA ARG A 25 -10.85 -3.12 10.19
C ARG A 25 -11.47 -3.92 9.05
N PRO A 26 -12.80 -3.84 8.82
CA PRO A 26 -13.46 -4.54 7.72
C PRO A 26 -13.35 -3.72 6.41
N GLY A 27 -12.13 -3.56 5.88
CA GLY A 27 -11.87 -2.95 4.57
C GLY A 27 -11.36 -1.51 4.61
N GLY A 28 -11.03 -0.96 3.43
CA GLY A 28 -10.44 0.37 3.30
C GLY A 28 -9.02 0.48 3.87
N TYR A 29 -8.16 -0.49 3.55
CA TYR A 29 -6.78 -0.57 4.06
C TYR A 29 -5.81 0.42 3.43
N THR A 30 -6.19 1.01 2.29
CA THR A 30 -5.38 1.97 1.54
C THR A 30 -6.13 3.27 1.33
N ARG A 31 -5.39 4.36 1.17
CA ARG A 31 -5.91 5.64 0.67
C ARG A 31 -5.01 6.21 -0.42
N ILE A 32 -5.59 7.07 -1.24
CA ILE A 32 -4.91 7.75 -2.34
C ILE A 32 -5.01 9.25 -2.12
N ILE A 33 -3.87 9.94 -2.16
CA ILE A 33 -3.77 11.38 -2.08
C ILE A 33 -3.24 11.89 -3.41
N LYS A 34 -4.05 12.69 -4.13
CA LYS A 34 -3.60 13.34 -5.36
C LYS A 34 -2.55 14.38 -5.04
N THR A 35 -1.48 14.41 -5.82
CA THR A 35 -0.40 15.39 -5.68
C THR A 35 -0.30 16.26 -6.92
N ASN A 36 0.54 17.29 -6.86
CA ASN A 36 0.77 18.16 -8.00
C ASN A 36 1.37 17.36 -9.18
N PRO A 37 1.10 17.77 -10.43
CA PRO A 37 1.67 17.13 -11.60
C PRO A 37 3.20 17.08 -11.55
N ARG A 38 3.78 16.01 -12.09
CA ARG A 38 5.22 15.82 -12.16
C ARG A 38 5.87 16.92 -12.99
N ARG A 39 6.92 17.54 -12.44
CA ARG A 39 7.70 18.53 -13.16
C ARG A 39 8.43 17.87 -14.33
N GLY A 40 8.26 18.41 -15.53
CA GLY A 40 8.91 17.95 -16.77
C GLY A 40 7.90 17.51 -17.82
N ASP A 41 7.00 16.60 -17.46
CA ASP A 41 6.01 16.03 -18.40
C ASP A 41 4.55 16.29 -17.98
N ALA A 42 4.34 17.01 -16.87
CA ALA A 42 3.01 17.36 -16.33
C ALA A 42 2.10 16.14 -16.07
N THR A 43 2.68 14.96 -15.83
CA THR A 43 1.91 13.75 -15.51
C THR A 43 1.18 13.91 -14.18
N GLU A 44 -0.10 13.54 -14.10
CA GLU A 44 -0.85 13.50 -12.85
C GLU A 44 -0.24 12.48 -11.88
N MET A 45 0.02 12.90 -10.65
CA MET A 45 0.67 12.07 -9.62
C MET A 45 -0.27 11.83 -8.44
N ALA A 46 -0.04 10.72 -7.74
CA ALA A 46 -0.69 10.42 -6.49
C ALA A 46 0.24 9.61 -5.57
N ILE A 47 0.00 9.72 -4.27
CA ILE A 47 0.61 8.89 -3.23
C ILE A 47 -0.43 7.87 -2.78
N ILE A 48 -0.05 6.60 -2.72
CA ILE A 48 -0.83 5.54 -2.12
C ILE A 48 -0.18 5.14 -0.80
N GLU A 49 -0.99 5.05 0.26
CA GLU A 49 -0.51 4.71 1.60
C GLU A 49 -1.48 3.77 2.31
N LEU A 50 -0.95 3.04 3.30
CA LEU A 50 -1.76 2.27 4.24
C LEU A 50 -2.45 3.21 5.23
N VAL A 51 -3.68 2.92 5.59
CA VAL A 51 -4.45 3.74 6.54
C VAL A 51 -4.01 3.41 7.97
N GLU A 52 -3.99 4.39 8.89
CA GLU A 52 -3.76 4.13 10.31
C GLU A 52 -5.07 3.90 11.09
#